data_AF-A0A2M9YPB7-F1
#
_entry.id   AF-A0A2M9YPB7-F1
#
_cell.length_a   1.000
_cell.length_b   1.000
_cell.length_c   1.000
_cell.angle_alpha   90.00
_cell.angle_beta   90.00
_cell.angle_gamma   90.00
#
_symmetry.space_group_name_H-M   'P 1'
#
loop_
_entity.id
_entity.type
_entity.pdbx_description
1 polymer ?
#
loop_
_entity_poly.entity_id
_entity_poly.type
_entity_poly.pdbx_seq_one_letter_code
_entity_poly.pdbx_strand_id
1 'polypeptide(L)'
;MREKISNHKNSTTRLRTVTSKDESLLLRWANDPSVRQMAFNSTEISVEDHKNWFNSKLNDLKSSIYILEDFDTPVGLIRFDFNEEDQYFY
;
A
#
# COMPACT_ATOMS: atom_id res chain seq x y z
N MET A 1 -35.77 -29.38 -4.96
CA MET A 1 -35.32 -27.98 -4.86
C MET A 1 -33.92 -27.95 -4.26
N ARG A 2 -32.89 -27.66 -5.06
CA ARG A 2 -31.55 -27.27 -4.58
C ARG A 2 -30.98 -26.26 -5.58
N GLU A 3 -31.22 -24.99 -5.30
CA GLU A 3 -30.41 -23.87 -5.80
C GLU A 3 -29.88 -23.17 -4.54
N LYS A 4 -28.61 -22.76 -4.44
CA LYS A 4 -27.94 -21.85 -5.35
C LYS A 4 -26.46 -22.18 -5.49
N ILE A 5 -26.03 -22.27 -6.74
CA ILE A 5 -24.64 -22.15 -7.16
C ILE A 5 -24.20 -20.73 -6.77
N SER A 6 -23.25 -20.59 -5.85
CA SER A 6 -22.62 -19.30 -5.58
C SER A 6 -21.66 -18.98 -6.73
N ASN A 7 -22.14 -18.19 -7.69
CA ASN A 7 -21.34 -17.59 -8.75
C ASN A 7 -20.13 -16.91 -8.12
N HIS A 8 -18.94 -17.51 -8.25
CA HIS A 8 -17.69 -16.78 -8.10
C HIS A 8 -17.63 -15.81 -9.28
N LYS A 9 -18.15 -14.59 -9.09
CA LYS A 9 -17.90 -13.48 -10.02
C LYS A 9 -16.38 -13.38 -10.15
N ASN A 10 -15.87 -13.33 -11.38
CA ASN A 10 -14.46 -13.06 -11.65
C ASN A 10 -14.03 -11.79 -10.90
N SER A 11 -13.37 -11.93 -9.75
CA SER A 11 -12.84 -10.81 -8.98
C SER A 11 -11.59 -10.33 -9.71
N THR A 12 -11.69 -9.22 -10.44
CA THR A 12 -10.53 -8.60 -11.08
C THR A 12 -9.80 -7.75 -10.06
N THR A 13 -9.16 -8.42 -9.09
CA THR A 13 -8.24 -7.77 -8.16
C THR A 13 -6.86 -7.72 -8.80
N ARG A 14 -6.23 -6.55 -8.82
CA ARG A 14 -4.89 -6.36 -9.40
C ARG A 14 -3.99 -5.53 -8.50
N LEU A 15 -2.69 -5.72 -8.65
CA LEU A 15 -1.68 -4.82 -8.11
C LEU A 15 -1.25 -3.86 -9.21
N ARG A 16 -1.17 -2.57 -8.88
CA ARG A 16 -0.48 -1.59 -9.71
C ARG A 16 0.60 -0.88 -8.93
N THR A 17 1.67 -0.51 -9.61
CA THR A 17 2.73 0.32 -9.02
C THR A 17 2.14 1.68 -8.63
N VAL A 18 2.58 2.18 -7.48
CA VAL A 18 2.27 3.54 -7.03
C VAL A 18 2.91 4.56 -7.97
N THR A 19 2.20 5.65 -8.21
CA THR A 19 2.65 6.79 -9.00
C THR A 19 2.59 8.06 -8.16
N SER A 20 3.20 9.15 -8.64
CA SER A 20 3.13 10.45 -7.96
C SER A 20 1.70 10.95 -7.71
N LYS A 21 0.73 10.50 -8.51
CA LYS A 21 -0.70 10.86 -8.35
C LYS A 21 -1.35 10.24 -7.11
N ASP A 22 -0.72 9.25 -6.51
CA ASP A 22 -1.26 8.51 -5.36
C ASP A 22 -0.86 9.12 -4.01
N GLU A 23 0.02 10.13 -4.00
CA GLU A 23 0.56 10.71 -2.77
C GLU A 23 -0.54 11.13 -1.77
N SER A 24 -1.56 11.84 -2.25
CA SER A 24 -2.67 12.32 -1.41
C SER A 24 -3.56 11.19 -0.89
N LEU A 25 -3.72 10.13 -1.70
CA LEU A 25 -4.43 8.92 -1.29
C LEU A 25 -3.70 8.22 -0.15
N LEU A 26 -2.39 8.03 -0.30
CA LEU A 26 -1.58 7.35 0.70
C LEU A 26 -1.44 8.15 1.99
N LEU A 27 -1.31 9.48 1.91
CA LEU A 27 -1.31 10.32 3.12
C LEU A 27 -2.63 10.18 3.87
N ARG A 28 -3.76 10.24 3.15
CA ARG A 28 -5.08 10.08 3.77
C ARG A 28 -5.22 8.72 4.47
N TRP A 29 -4.78 7.64 3.84
CA TRP A 29 -4.78 6.32 4.47
C TRP A 29 -3.82 6.23 5.65
N ALA A 30 -2.61 6.78 5.52
CA ALA A 30 -1.63 6.76 6.58
C ALA A 30 -2.16 7.49 7.82
N ASN A 31 -2.80 8.64 7.65
CA ASN A 31 -3.39 9.45 8.72
C ASN A 31 -4.79 9.02 9.16
N ASP A 32 -5.37 7.97 8.56
CA ASP A 32 -6.66 7.46 9.05
C ASP A 32 -6.53 7.12 10.55
N PRO A 33 -7.48 7.55 11.41
CA PRO A 33 -7.37 7.35 12.85
C PRO A 33 -7.15 5.91 13.27
N SER A 34 -7.72 4.94 12.55
CA SER A 34 -7.52 3.51 12.82
C SER A 34 -6.10 3.06 12.49
N VAL A 35 -5.52 3.60 11.41
CA VAL A 35 -4.13 3.31 11.00
C VAL A 35 -3.14 3.96 11.97
N ARG A 36 -3.34 5.23 12.36
CA ARG A 36 -2.47 5.91 13.35
C ARG A 36 -2.47 5.22 14.70
N GLN A 37 -3.62 4.75 15.18
CA GLN A 37 -3.71 4.01 16.45
C GLN A 37 -2.92 2.70 16.43
N MET A 38 -2.78 2.06 15.26
CA MET A 38 -2.04 0.81 15.10
C MET A 38 -0.58 1.01 14.67
N ALA A 39 -0.16 2.26 14.42
CA ALA A 39 1.19 2.58 14.01
C ALA A 39 2.14 2.68 15.21
N PHE A 40 3.44 2.39 14.98
CA PHE A 40 4.48 2.59 16.00
C PHE A 40 4.54 4.02 16.53
N ASN A 41 4.19 5.00 15.69
CA ASN A 41 3.99 6.39 16.07
C ASN A 41 2.60 6.84 15.60
N SER A 42 1.73 7.10 16.57
CA SER A 42 0.34 7.53 16.33
C SER A 42 0.18 9.02 16.06
N THR A 43 1.26 9.79 16.08
CA THR A 43 1.23 11.22 15.70
C THR A 43 0.78 11.36 14.25
N GLU A 44 -0.05 12.36 13.98
CA GLU A 44 -0.45 12.72 12.63
C GLU A 44 0.77 13.08 11.79
N ILE A 45 0.82 12.55 10.57
CA ILE A 45 1.90 12.82 9.62
C ILE A 45 1.56 14.13 8.90
N SER A 46 2.47 15.10 8.92
CA SER A 46 2.28 16.33 8.15
C SER A 46 2.36 16.06 6.64
N VAL A 47 1.76 16.93 5.83
CA VAL A 47 1.86 16.85 4.36
C VAL A 47 3.33 16.90 3.91
N GLU A 48 4.14 17.74 4.55
CA GLU A 48 5.55 17.92 4.20
C GLU A 48 6.39 16.68 4.54
N ASP A 49 6.21 16.11 5.74
CA ASP A 49 6.91 14.89 6.15
C ASP A 49 6.55 13.71 5.24
N HIS A 50 5.25 13.58 4.93
CA HIS A 50 4.78 12.55 4.01
C HIS A 50 5.37 12.73 2.62
N LYS A 51 5.39 13.95 2.09
CA LYS A 51 5.95 14.24 0.77
C LYS A 51 7.43 13.87 0.68
N ASN A 52 8.20 14.20 1.70
CA ASN A 52 9.62 13.85 1.77
C ASN A 52 9.83 12.33 1.83
N TRP A 53 9.07 11.64 2.67
CA TRP A 53 9.10 10.17 2.75
C TRP A 53 8.67 9.50 1.43
N PHE A 54 7.58 9.96 0.83
CA PHE A 54 7.00 9.40 -0.37
C PHE A 54 7.94 9.55 -1.57
N ASN A 55 8.52 10.73 -1.75
CA ASN A 55 9.52 10.97 -2.79
C ASN A 55 10.80 10.15 -2.56
N SER A 56 11.25 10.02 -1.32
CA SER A 56 12.38 9.15 -1.00
C SER A 56 12.09 7.71 -1.43
N LYS A 57 10.90 7.18 -1.11
CA LYS A 57 10.54 5.80 -1.41
C LYS A 57 10.21 5.51 -2.88
N LEU A 58 9.71 6.49 -3.63
CA LEU A 58 9.53 6.34 -5.08
C LEU A 58 10.85 6.26 -5.85
N ASN A 59 11.93 6.83 -5.31
CA ASN A 59 13.25 6.85 -5.94
C ASN A 59 14.21 5.78 -5.38
N ASP A 60 13.76 4.99 -4.41
CA ASP A 60 14.55 3.96 -3.74
C ASP A 60 14.45 2.64 -4.52
N LEU A 61 15.55 2.21 -5.13
CA LEU A 61 15.63 0.95 -5.88
C LEU A 61 15.42 -0.30 -5.01
N LYS A 62 15.50 -0.15 -3.68
CA LYS A 62 15.24 -1.21 -2.70
C LYS A 62 13.84 -1.12 -2.10
N SER A 63 12.97 -0.27 -2.64
CA SER A 63 11.57 -0.13 -2.21
C SER A 63 10.65 -0.39 -3.38
N SER A 64 9.63 -1.20 -3.17
CA SER A 64 8.55 -1.41 -4.14
C SER A 64 7.21 -1.19 -3.46
N ILE A 65 6.43 -0.25 -3.98
CA ILE A 65 5.13 0.13 -3.43
C ILE A 65 4.04 -0.11 -4.47
N TYR A 66 2.99 -0.84 -4.06
CA TYR A 66 1.85 -1.19 -4.87
C TYR A 66 0.54 -0.77 -4.20
N ILE A 67 -0.44 -0.44 -5.03
CA ILE A 67 -1.84 -0.34 -4.62
C ILE A 67 -2.56 -1.60 -5.08
N LEU A 68 -3.28 -2.22 -4.13
CA LEU A 68 -4.27 -3.24 -4.44
C LEU A 68 -5.53 -2.54 -4.95
N GLU A 69 -5.94 -2.89 -6.16
CA GLU A 69 -7.19 -2.41 -6.76
C GLU A 69 -8.18 -3.56 -6.84
N ASP A 70 -9.39 -3.33 -6.33
CA ASP A 70 -10.56 -4.14 -6.66
C ASP A 70 -11.31 -3.44 -7.80
N PHE A 71 -11.27 -4.03 -8.99
CA PHE A 71 -11.60 -3.36 -10.25
C PHE A 71 -10.71 -2.11 -10.46
N ASP A 72 -11.29 -0.92 -10.31
CA ASP A 72 -10.58 0.38 -10.39
C ASP A 72 -10.63 1.14 -9.05
N THR A 73 -11.04 0.47 -7.97
CA THR A 73 -11.08 1.06 -6.63
C THR A 73 -9.82 0.68 -5.88
N PRO A 74 -8.99 1.66 -5.45
CA PRO A 74 -7.84 1.38 -4.60
C PRO A 74 -8.32 0.99 -3.20
N VAL A 75 -7.92 -0.18 -2.73
CA VAL A 75 -8.40 -0.78 -1.47
C VAL A 75 -7.30 -1.06 -0.45
N GLY A 76 -6.03 -0.94 -0.84
CA GLY A 76 -4.93 -1.12 0.10
C GLY A 76 -3.57 -0.80 -0.47
N LEU A 77 -2.58 -0.76 0.42
CA LEU A 77 -1.18 -0.51 0.14
C LEU A 77 -0.36 -1.75 0.48
N ILE A 78 0.53 -2.15 -0.43
CA ILE A 78 1.54 -3.19 -0.17
C ILE A 78 2.90 -2.55 -0.42
N ARG A 79 3.81 -2.68 0.54
CA ARG A 79 5.18 -2.19 0.44
C ARG A 79 6.17 -3.30 0.76
N PHE A 80 7.17 -3.44 -0.08
CA PHE A 80 8.35 -4.27 0.14
C PHE A 80 9.57 -3.36 0.28
N ASP A 81 10.33 -3.53 1.35
CA ASP A 81 11.65 -2.93 1.53
C ASP A 81 12.67 -4.07 1.52
N PHE A 82 13.68 -4.00 0.64
CA PHE A 82 14.71 -5.02 0.47
C PHE A 82 16.00 -4.59 1.19
N ASN A 83 16.53 -5.44 2.07
CA ASN A 83 17.84 -5.24 2.69
C ASN A 83 18.84 -6.22 2.06
N GLU A 84 20.07 -5.77 1.80
CA GLU A 84 21.13 -6.62 1.19
C GLU A 84 21.69 -7.68 2.15
N GLU A 85 21.29 -7.69 3.42
CA GLU A 85 21.84 -8.56 4.45
C GLU A 85 21.23 -9.98 4.48
N ASP A 86 20.29 -10.32 3.60
CA ASP A 86 19.83 -11.70 3.43
C ASP A 86 20.85 -12.53 2.61
N GLN A 87 22.13 -12.46 2.97
CA GLN A 87 23.13 -13.43 2.54
C GLN A 87 22.94 -14.70 3.37
N TYR A 88 22.18 -15.64 2.82
CA TYR A 88 22.11 -17.01 3.33
C TYR A 88 23.52 -17.62 3.28
N PHE A 89 24.18 -17.72 4.43
CA PHE A 89 25.36 -18.56 4.60
C PHE A 89 24.90 -20.02 4.57
N TYR A 90 25.41 -20.79 3.59
CA TYR A 90 25.26 -22.25 3.50
C TYR A 90 26.16 -22.98 4.50
#